data_AF-A0A4D4LGA7-F1
#
_entry.id   AF-A0A4D4LGA7-F1
#
_cell.length_a   1.000
_cell.length_b   1.000
_cell.length_c   1.000
_cell.angle_alpha   90.00
_cell.angle_beta   90.00
_cell.angle_gamma   90.00
#
_symmetry.space_group_name_H-M   'P 1'
#
loop_
_entity.id
_entity.type
_entity.pdbx_description
1 polymer ?
#
loop_
_entity_poly.entity_id
_entity_poly.type
_entity_poly.pdbx_seq_one_letter_code
_entity_poly.pdbx_strand_id
1 'polypeptide(L)'
;MDWFLPVRSTGQRPATVSVLSQSDREAVGSGVLLPRARFLTCAHVINCALGKENTICAERPAQETLKVLVHGPDGEPHACTARLAVWIPPGAANGVEWDGDLAVLEFVEPLPAMCGRRAGRPWRRGSSFARGTAAGCTPPSPPLG
;
A
#
# COMPACT_ATOMS: atom_id res chain seq x y z
N MET A 1 -13.08 -4.91 10.89
CA MET A 1 -12.27 -4.19 9.88
C MET A 1 -10.86 -4.09 10.44
N ASP A 2 -10.16 -5.21 10.53
CA ASP A 2 -9.04 -5.34 11.49
C ASP A 2 -7.67 -5.39 10.80
N TRP A 3 -7.65 -5.15 9.48
CA TRP A 3 -6.43 -5.12 8.65
C TRP A 3 -5.48 -3.97 9.02
N PHE A 4 -6.02 -2.89 9.61
CA PHE A 4 -5.29 -1.67 9.94
C PHE A 4 -4.79 -1.61 11.38
N LEU A 5 -5.09 -2.61 12.22
CA LEU A 5 -4.54 -2.62 13.56
C LEU A 5 -3.01 -2.75 13.49
N PRO A 6 -2.26 -1.96 14.28
CA PRO A 6 -0.81 -2.09 14.35
C PRO A 6 -0.45 -3.44 14.98
N VAL A 7 -0.25 -4.46 14.13
CA VAL A 7 0.36 -5.71 14.54
C VAL A 7 1.84 -5.45 14.78
N ARG A 8 2.27 -5.52 16.04
CA ARG A 8 3.69 -5.58 16.40
C ARG A 8 4.29 -6.84 15.78
N SER A 9 4.88 -6.71 14.59
CA SER A 9 5.51 -7.81 13.88
C SER A 9 7.01 -7.80 14.20
N THR A 10 7.55 -8.92 14.65
CA THR A 10 8.98 -9.14 14.91
C THR A 10 9.82 -9.31 13.62
N GLY A 11 9.34 -8.78 12.50
CA GLY A 11 9.97 -8.87 11.18
C GLY A 11 9.80 -7.57 10.39
N GLN A 12 10.75 -7.30 9.50
CA GLN A 12 10.78 -6.10 8.64
C GLN A 12 9.49 -6.00 7.81
N ARG A 13 8.57 -5.11 8.22
CA ARG A 13 7.35 -4.80 7.48
C ARG A 13 7.74 -4.21 6.11
N PRO A 14 7.12 -4.63 4.99
CA PRO A 14 7.21 -3.85 3.77
C PRO A 14 6.68 -2.44 4.05
N ALA A 15 7.34 -1.42 3.50
CA ALA A 15 6.88 -0.04 3.67
C ALA A 15 5.48 0.11 3.08
N THR A 16 4.50 0.38 3.94
CA THR A 16 3.10 0.59 3.56
C THR A 16 2.78 2.08 3.58
N VAL A 17 1.80 2.48 2.77
CA VAL A 17 1.30 3.85 2.72
C VAL A 17 -0.16 3.85 3.17
N SER A 18 -0.55 4.74 4.07
CA SER A 18 -1.96 5.03 4.34
C SER A 18 -2.38 6.22 3.49
N VAL A 19 -3.47 6.06 2.74
CA VAL A 19 -4.10 7.16 2.00
C VAL A 19 -5.11 7.83 2.92
N LEU A 20 -4.97 9.14 3.09
CA LEU A 20 -5.83 9.89 4.00
C LEU A 20 -6.94 10.59 3.25
N SER A 21 -8.12 10.60 3.86
CA SER A 21 -9.22 11.49 3.50
C SER A 21 -8.77 12.95 3.59
N GLN A 22 -9.16 13.77 2.61
CA GLN A 22 -8.91 15.21 2.67
C GLN A 22 -9.82 15.93 3.67
N SER A 23 -10.99 15.38 4.01
CA SER A 23 -11.97 16.03 4.89
C SER A 23 -11.61 15.91 6.38
N ASP A 24 -11.31 14.71 6.84
CA ASP A 24 -11.11 14.37 8.26
C ASP A 24 -9.70 13.85 8.57
N ARG A 25 -8.87 13.59 7.55
CA ARG A 25 -7.52 13.00 7.64
C ARG A 25 -7.49 11.57 8.17
N GLU A 26 -8.62 10.89 8.20
CA GLU A 26 -8.67 9.46 8.54
C GLU A 26 -8.18 8.60 7.37
N ALA A 27 -7.64 7.43 7.69
CA ALA A 27 -7.15 6.51 6.67
C ALA A 27 -8.32 5.85 5.92
N VAL A 28 -8.46 6.15 4.63
CA VAL A 28 -9.53 5.59 3.76
C VAL A 28 -9.06 4.40 2.94
N GLY A 29 -7.75 4.15 2.92
CA GLY A 29 -7.18 2.99 2.26
C GLY A 29 -5.68 2.88 2.45
N SER A 30 -5.11 1.90 1.78
CA SER A 30 -3.67 1.61 1.86
C SER A 30 -3.04 1.48 0.48
N GLY A 31 -1.73 1.63 0.46
CA GLY A 31 -0.90 1.46 -0.71
C GLY A 31 0.42 0.78 -0.36
N VAL A 32 1.08 0.29 -1.41
CA VAL A 32 2.39 -0.36 -1.31
C VAL A 32 3.43 0.53 -1.96
N LEU A 33 4.53 0.75 -1.25
CA LEU A 33 5.64 1.53 -1.76
C LEU A 33 6.32 0.81 -2.95
N LEU A 34 6.52 1.54 -4.04
CA LEU A 34 7.23 1.11 -5.24
C LEU A 34 8.61 1.79 -5.32
N PRO A 35 9.54 1.25 -6.13
CA PRO A 35 10.79 1.94 -6.43
C PRO A 35 10.55 3.35 -7.01
N ARG A 36 11.55 4.23 -6.87
CA ARG A 36 11.56 5.61 -7.41
C ARG A 36 10.51 6.55 -6.78
N ALA A 37 10.30 6.44 -5.46
CA ALA A 37 9.38 7.31 -4.72
C ALA A 37 7.97 7.34 -5.34
N ARG A 38 7.44 6.13 -5.58
CA ARG A 38 6.06 5.93 -6.03
C ARG A 38 5.34 5.00 -5.09
N PHE A 39 4.02 4.99 -5.11
CA PHE A 39 3.24 3.94 -4.48
C PHE A 39 2.04 3.54 -5.33
N LEU A 40 1.58 2.31 -5.13
CA LEU A 40 0.41 1.74 -5.79
C LEU A 40 -0.74 1.67 -4.78
N THR A 41 -1.94 2.03 -5.20
CA THR A 41 -3.19 1.81 -4.46
C THR A 41 -4.34 1.56 -5.45
N CYS A 42 -5.55 1.34 -4.95
CA CYS A 42 -6.73 1.22 -5.78
C CYS A 42 -7.26 2.60 -6.20
N ALA A 43 -7.81 2.72 -7.40
CA ALA A 43 -8.32 3.98 -7.91
C ALA A 43 -9.52 4.52 -7.10
N HIS A 44 -10.42 3.66 -6.65
CA HIS A 44 -11.57 4.02 -5.82
C HIS A 44 -11.15 4.60 -4.47
N VAL A 45 -10.02 4.16 -3.90
CA VAL A 45 -9.47 4.73 -2.66
C VAL A 45 -9.11 6.20 -2.87
N ILE A 46 -8.62 6.56 -4.06
CA ILE A 46 -8.36 7.96 -4.41
C ILE A 46 -9.66 8.74 -4.46
N ASN A 47 -10.71 8.20 -5.08
CA ASN A 47 -12.02 8.86 -5.09
C ASN A 47 -12.58 9.04 -3.65
N CYS A 48 -12.43 8.02 -2.78
CA CYS A 48 -12.78 8.15 -1.36
C CYS A 48 -11.97 9.25 -0.66
N ALA A 49 -10.66 9.31 -0.92
CA ALA A 49 -9.76 10.28 -0.30
C ALA A 49 -10.07 11.72 -0.70
N LEU A 50 -10.54 11.92 -1.93
CA LEU A 50 -11.01 13.20 -2.44
C LEU A 50 -12.45 13.53 -2.00
N GLY A 51 -13.10 12.65 -1.25
CA GLY A 51 -14.48 12.85 -0.80
C GLY A 51 -15.52 12.80 -1.92
N LYS A 52 -15.23 12.11 -3.03
CA LYS A 52 -16.25 11.91 -4.09
C LYS A 52 -17.38 11.05 -3.55
N GLU A 53 -18.62 11.51 -3.75
CA GLU A 53 -19.84 10.73 -3.42
C GLU A 53 -19.88 9.40 -4.18
N ASN A 54 -19.45 9.42 -5.45
CA ASN A 54 -19.32 8.22 -6.27
C ASN A 54 -17.85 7.74 -6.32
N THR A 55 -17.55 6.70 -5.55
CA THR A 55 -16.19 6.15 -5.40
C THR A 55 -15.75 5.29 -6.60
N ILE A 56 -16.70 4.74 -7.37
CA ILE A 56 -16.45 3.98 -8.60
C ILE A 56 -16.44 4.85 -9.86
N CYS A 57 -16.33 6.17 -9.70
CA CYS A 57 -16.22 7.11 -10.81
C CYS A 57 -14.97 6.83 -11.66
N ALA A 58 -15.16 6.57 -12.95
CA ALA A 58 -14.08 6.31 -13.91
C ALA A 58 -13.31 7.58 -14.30
N GLU A 59 -13.88 8.76 -14.08
CA GLU A 59 -13.24 10.02 -14.41
C GLU A 59 -11.95 10.19 -13.61
N ARG A 60 -10.84 10.38 -14.33
CA ARG A 60 -9.55 10.66 -13.72
C ARG A 60 -9.67 11.95 -12.90
N PRO A 61 -9.36 11.92 -11.59
CA PRO A 61 -9.31 13.14 -10.80
C PRO A 61 -8.37 14.17 -11.42
N ALA A 62 -8.69 15.46 -11.27
CA ALA A 62 -7.77 16.53 -11.63
C ALA A 62 -6.42 16.35 -10.91
N GLN A 63 -5.38 17.12 -11.28
CA GLN A 63 -4.01 17.00 -10.74
C GLN A 63 -3.90 17.40 -9.25
N GLU A 64 -4.79 16.89 -8.42
CA GLU A 64 -4.82 17.08 -7.00
C GLU A 64 -3.74 16.27 -6.31
N THR A 65 -3.20 16.89 -5.27
CA THR A 65 -2.27 16.26 -4.36
C THR A 65 -3.02 15.64 -3.20
N LEU A 66 -2.65 14.42 -2.83
CA LEU A 66 -3.22 13.69 -1.71
C LEU A 66 -2.26 13.67 -0.54
N LYS A 67 -2.83 13.74 0.67
CA LYS A 67 -2.10 13.55 1.91
C LYS A 67 -2.01 12.06 2.21
N VAL A 68 -0.82 11.61 2.54
CA VAL A 68 -0.56 10.20 2.85
C VAL A 68 0.38 10.06 4.04
N LEU A 69 0.32 8.92 4.72
CA LEU A 69 1.30 8.54 5.73
C LEU A 69 2.14 7.38 5.21
N VAL A 70 3.45 7.53 5.22
CA VAL A 70 4.39 6.46 4.88
C VAL A 70 4.85 5.80 6.17
N HIS A 71 4.61 4.50 6.28
CA HIS A 71 5.00 3.70 7.44
C HIS A 71 6.34 3.02 7.15
N GLY A 72 7.40 3.61 7.70
CA GLY A 72 8.77 3.12 7.58
C GLY A 72 9.08 1.96 8.53
N PRO A 73 10.27 1.35 8.40
CA PRO A 73 10.73 0.28 9.28
C PRO A 73 11.04 0.73 10.71
N ASP A 74 11.16 2.04 10.93
CA ASP A 74 11.34 2.70 12.21
C ASP A 74 10.05 2.77 13.04
N GLY A 75 8.90 2.47 12.41
CA GLY A 75 7.60 2.39 13.08
C GLY A 75 6.87 3.73 13.18
N GLU A 76 7.52 4.84 12.83
CA GLU A 76 6.92 6.17 12.86
C GLU A 76 6.31 6.54 11.50
N PRO A 77 5.02 6.96 11.47
CA PRO A 77 4.38 7.39 10.23
C PRO A 77 4.89 8.76 9.79
N HIS A 78 5.31 8.86 8.53
CA HIS A 78 5.79 10.10 7.92
C HIS A 78 4.71 10.71 7.04
N ALA A 79 4.29 11.95 7.35
CA ALA A 79 3.36 12.68 6.51
C ALA A 79 4.03 13.11 5.19
N CYS A 80 3.39 12.81 4.07
CA CYS A 80 3.87 13.16 2.74
C CYS A 80 2.72 13.63 1.85
N THR A 81 3.08 14.29 0.75
CA THR A 81 2.16 14.66 -0.32
C THR A 81 2.45 13.81 -1.55
N ALA A 82 1.41 13.37 -2.25
CA ALA A 82 1.57 12.59 -3.47
C ALA A 82 0.63 13.04 -4.59
N ARG A 83 1.09 12.92 -5.83
CA ARG A 83 0.36 13.31 -7.04
C ARG A 83 0.09 12.10 -7.91
N LEU A 84 -1.11 12.05 -8.50
CA LEU A 84 -1.53 10.97 -9.38
C LEU A 84 -0.74 10.94 -10.69
N ALA A 85 -0.03 9.84 -10.94
CA ALA A 85 0.75 9.61 -12.15
C ALA A 85 0.02 8.68 -13.14
N VAL A 86 -0.42 7.52 -12.68
CA VAL A 86 -1.14 6.53 -13.50
C VAL A 86 -2.54 6.30 -12.93
N TRP A 87 -3.53 6.20 -13.83
CA TRP A 87 -4.93 5.97 -13.49
C TRP A 87 -5.49 4.83 -14.35
N ILE A 88 -5.92 3.75 -13.70
CA ILE A 88 -6.70 2.65 -14.29
C ILE A 88 -8.07 2.71 -13.61
N PRO A 89 -9.11 3.17 -14.31
CA PRO A 89 -10.38 3.50 -13.69
C PRO A 89 -11.13 2.28 -13.16
N PRO A 90 -11.99 2.45 -12.14
CA PRO A 90 -12.93 1.43 -11.72
C PRO A 90 -13.83 0.95 -12.86
N GLY A 91 -14.02 -0.37 -12.96
CA GLY A 91 -14.90 -0.99 -13.95
C GLY A 91 -14.39 -0.93 -15.40
N ALA A 92 -13.11 -0.58 -15.62
CA ALA A 92 -12.52 -0.63 -16.95
C ALA A 92 -12.28 -2.08 -17.37
N ALA A 93 -13.00 -2.54 -18.40
CA ALA A 93 -12.61 -3.74 -19.15
C ALA A 93 -11.28 -3.44 -19.86
N ASN A 94 -10.18 -3.75 -19.20
CA ASN A 94 -8.82 -3.39 -19.60
C ASN A 94 -8.19 -4.43 -20.56
N GLY A 95 -8.98 -5.37 -21.08
CA GLY A 95 -8.54 -6.41 -22.01
C GLY A 95 -7.68 -7.52 -21.37
N VAL A 96 -7.49 -7.48 -20.05
CA VAL A 96 -6.96 -8.60 -19.25
C VAL A 96 -8.09 -9.19 -18.39
N GLU A 97 -7.95 -10.42 -17.89
CA GLU A 97 -8.95 -11.15 -17.09
C GLU A 97 -9.29 -10.49 -15.73
N TRP A 98 -8.88 -9.24 -15.53
CA TRP A 98 -8.94 -8.57 -14.23
C TRP A 98 -9.67 -7.23 -14.36
N ASP A 99 -10.88 -7.19 -13.83
CA ASP A 99 -11.80 -6.04 -13.83
C ASP A 99 -11.57 -5.05 -12.67
N GLY A 100 -10.37 -5.04 -12.08
CA GLY A 100 -10.07 -4.17 -10.96
C GLY A 100 -9.51 -2.81 -11.34
N ASP A 101 -9.21 -2.01 -10.32
CA ASP A 101 -8.86 -0.61 -10.46
C ASP A 101 -7.52 -0.27 -9.77
N LEU A 102 -6.71 0.58 -10.38
CA LEU A 102 -5.37 0.90 -9.86
C LEU A 102 -5.01 2.37 -10.10
N ALA A 103 -4.31 2.93 -9.12
CA ALA A 103 -3.68 4.23 -9.22
C ALA A 103 -2.22 4.14 -8.78
N VAL A 104 -1.34 4.76 -9.55
CA VAL A 104 0.06 4.97 -9.15
C VAL A 104 0.25 6.45 -8.86
N LEU A 105 0.83 6.73 -7.70
CA LEU A 105 1.12 8.08 -7.26
C LEU A 105 2.62 8.26 -7.07
N GLU A 106 3.09 9.47 -7.31
CA GLU A 106 4.46 9.92 -7.07
C GLU A 106 4.47 10.84 -5.86
N PHE A 107 5.41 10.65 -4.95
CA PHE A 107 5.60 11.61 -3.86
C PHE A 107 6.12 12.94 -4.41
N VAL A 108 5.58 14.04 -3.91
CA VAL A 108 6.00 15.39 -4.29
C VAL A 108 7.33 15.70 -3.61
N GLU A 109 7.44 15.37 -2.33
CA GLU A 109 8.67 15.50 -1.55
C GLU A 109 9.52 14.22 -1.63
N PRO A 110 10.85 14.33 -1.49
CA PRO A 110 11.71 13.16 -1.35
C PRO A 110 11.30 12.34 -0.12
N LEU A 111 11.19 11.03 -0.29
CA LEU A 111 10.98 10.13 0.83
C LEU A 111 12.20 10.10 1.76
N PRO A 112 11.99 9.90 3.07
CA PRO A 112 13.07 9.63 4.01
C PRO A 112 13.96 8.49 3.50
N ALA A 113 15.29 8.61 3.65
CA ALA A 113 16.27 7.66 3.10
C ALA A 113 16.04 6.20 3.57
N MET A 114 15.46 6.02 4.77
CA MET A 114 15.11 4.72 5.34
C MET A 114 13.95 4.01 4.62
N CYS A 115 13.11 4.75 3.89
CA CYS A 115 12.09 4.19 3.01
C CYS A 115 12.70 3.73 1.66
N GLY A 116 13.98 4.04 1.42
CA GLY A 116 14.73 3.71 0.23
C GLY A 116 15.34 2.31 0.25
N ARG A 117 14.89 1.47 -0.68
CA ARG A 117 15.41 0.14 -1.08
C ARG A 117 15.49 -0.93 0.03
N ARG A 118 14.64 -1.96 -0.11
CA ARG A 118 15.14 -3.34 0.03
C ARG A 118 16.06 -3.62 -1.17
N ALA A 119 17.29 -4.07 -0.93
CA ALA A 119 18.09 -4.69 -1.98
C ALA A 119 17.33 -5.94 -2.45
N GLY A 120 16.62 -5.85 -3.59
CA GLY A 120 15.86 -6.96 -4.13
C GLY A 120 16.80 -8.08 -4.59
N ARG A 121 16.51 -9.32 -4.20
CA ARG A 121 17.05 -10.48 -4.92
C ARG A 121 16.47 -10.46 -6.35
N PRO A 122 17.23 -10.88 -7.37
CA PRO A 122 16.74 -10.89 -8.74
C PRO A 122 15.49 -11.76 -8.86
N TRP A 123 14.44 -11.20 -9.46
CA TRP A 123 13.20 -11.90 -9.76
C TRP A 123 13.49 -13.03 -10.77
N ARG A 124 13.26 -14.28 -10.39
CA ARG A 124 13.35 -15.42 -11.33
C ARG A 124 11.95 -15.77 -11.83
N ARG A 125 11.83 -16.10 -13.12
CA ARG A 125 10.61 -16.68 -13.70
C ARG A 125 10.23 -17.91 -12.87
N GLY A 126 8.99 -17.99 -12.38
CA GLY A 126 8.52 -19.06 -11.47
C GLY A 126 8.54 -18.73 -9.97
N SER A 127 8.89 -17.51 -9.57
CA SER A 127 8.81 -17.09 -8.15
C SER A 127 7.36 -16.91 -7.73
N SER A 128 6.86 -17.76 -6.82
CA SER A 128 5.61 -17.55 -6.11
C SER A 128 5.83 -16.70 -4.85
N PHE A 129 4.82 -15.94 -4.43
CA PHE A 129 4.81 -15.30 -3.13
C PHE A 129 4.67 -16.41 -2.08
N ALA A 130 5.78 -16.82 -1.45
CA ALA A 130 5.71 -17.74 -0.33
C ALA A 130 4.97 -17.04 0.81
N ARG A 131 3.82 -17.58 1.21
CA ARG A 131 3.18 -17.27 2.48
C ARG A 131 4.24 -17.49 3.55
N GLY A 132 4.64 -16.43 4.25
CA GLY A 132 5.64 -16.53 5.31
C GLY A 132 5.12 -17.46 6.39
N THR A 133 5.56 -18.72 6.37
CA THR A 133 5.40 -19.61 7.52
C THR A 133 6.29 -19.06 8.62
N ALA A 134 5.69 -18.63 9.71
CA ALA A 134 6.40 -18.40 10.95
C ALA A 134 7.21 -19.66 11.28
N ALA A 135 8.53 -19.56 11.22
CA ALA A 135 9.40 -20.63 11.62
C ALA A 135 9.41 -20.71 13.15
N GLY A 136 9.15 -21.92 13.68
CA GLY A 136 9.69 -22.35 14.97
C GLY A 136 8.79 -22.17 16.19
N CYS A 137 7.74 -22.99 16.30
CA CYS A 137 7.30 -23.47 17.60
C CYS A 137 7.42 -25.00 17.60
N THR A 138 8.47 -25.50 18.23
CA THR A 138 8.58 -26.92 18.60
C THR A 138 7.40 -27.25 19.52
N PRO A 139 6.60 -28.30 19.26
CA PRO A 139 5.57 -28.71 20.20
C PRO A 139 6.23 -29.28 21.47
N PRO A 140 5.68 -29.02 22.67
CA PRO A 140 6.16 -29.66 23.89
C PRO A 140 5.92 -31.18 23.81
N SER A 141 6.89 -31.95 24.30
CA SER A 141 6.77 -33.41 24.43
C SER A 141 5.64 -33.79 25.38
N PRO A 142 4.91 -34.89 25.12
CA PRO A 142 3.87 -35.36 26.03
C PRO A 142 4.49 -35.87 27.36
N PRO A 143 3.79 -35.73 28.49
CA PRO A 143 4.23 -36.35 29.74
C PRO A 143 4.19 -37.87 29.62
N LEU A 144 5.24 -38.53 30.09
CA LEU A 144 5.24 -39.97 30.35
C LEU A 144 4.33 -40.23 31.55
N GLY A 145 3.25 -40.97 31.32
CA GLY A 145 2.32 -41.48 32.31
C GLY A 145 1.51 -42.61 31.71
#